data_AF-A0A517WMZ9-F1
#
_entry.id   AF-A0A517WMZ9-F1
#
_cell.length_a   1.000
_cell.length_b   1.000
_cell.length_c   1.000
_cell.angle_alpha   90.00
_cell.angle_beta   90.00
_cell.angle_gamma   90.00
#
_symmetry.space_group_name_H-M   'P 1'
#
loop_
_entity.id
_entity.type
_entity.pdbx_description
1 polymer ?
#
loop_
_entity_poly.entity_id
_entity_poly.type
_entity_poly.pdbx_seq_one_letter_code
_entity_poly.pdbx_strand_id
1 'polypeptide(L)' 'MKSFSISRKQYRVSLVVFSLCALLGVVSLVIAEFYLPNNPGGMAGRVAMFRSMGLGTLAWLGIAVWSGAMLWRTRQTHAE' A
#
# COMPACT_ATOMS: atom_id res chain seq x y z
N MET A 1 -9.11 -26.01 8.33
CA MET A 1 -9.46 -24.68 7.76
C MET A 1 -9.58 -24.83 6.26
N LYS A 2 -10.72 -24.46 5.64
CA LYS A 2 -10.85 -24.45 4.17
C LYS A 2 -9.95 -23.36 3.61
N SER A 3 -8.94 -23.74 2.84
CA SER A 3 -8.07 -22.79 2.15
C SER A 3 -8.87 -22.16 1.01
N PHE A 4 -9.33 -20.92 1.18
CA PHE A 4 -9.91 -20.15 0.10
C PHE A 4 -8.78 -19.75 -0.85
N SER A 5 -8.71 -20.42 -2.00
CA SER A 5 -7.74 -20.08 -3.04
C SER A 5 -8.16 -18.79 -3.73
N ILE A 6 -7.31 -17.76 -3.64
CA ILE A 6 -7.51 -16.49 -4.33
C ILE A 6 -7.21 -16.69 -5.83
N SER A 7 -8.13 -16.28 -6.69
CA SER A 7 -7.95 -16.40 -8.14
C SER A 7 -6.95 -15.37 -8.69
N ARG A 8 -6.35 -15.68 -9.85
CA ARG A 8 -5.44 -14.76 -10.56
C ARG A 8 -6.06 -13.39 -10.85
N LYS A 9 -7.37 -13.34 -11.14
CA LYS A 9 -8.10 -12.09 -11.36
C LYS A 9 -8.15 -11.25 -10.07
N GLN A 10 -8.40 -11.88 -8.93
CA GLN A 10 -8.41 -11.20 -7.63
C GLN A 10 -7.02 -10.64 -7.29
N TYR A 11 -5.94 -11.38 -7.53
CA TYR A 11 -4.59 -10.84 -7.33
C TYR A 11 -4.30 -9.62 -8.21
N ARG A 12 -4.78 -9.59 -9.47
CA ARG A 12 -4.64 -8.39 -10.33
C ARG A 12 -5.42 -7.20 -9.80
N VAL A 13 -6.66 -7.43 -9.36
CA VAL A 13 -7.49 -6.36 -8.77
C VAL A 13 -6.83 -5.83 -7.51
N SER A 14 -6.37 -6.70 -6.61
CA SER A 14 -5.64 -6.32 -5.39
C SER A 14 -4.40 -5.51 -5.73
N LEU A 15 -3.58 -5.97 -6.69
CA LEU A 15 -2.39 -5.23 -7.12
C LEU A 15 -2.75 -3.79 -7.52
N VAL A 16 -3.72 -3.61 -8.41
CA VAL A 16 -4.11 -2.28 -8.91
C VAL A 16 -4.64 -1.39 -7.78
N VAL A 17 -5.60 -1.90 -6.99
CA VAL A 17 -6.23 -1.12 -5.93
C VAL A 17 -5.21 -0.69 -4.87
N PHE A 18 -4.39 -1.63 -4.39
CA PHE A 18 -3.42 -1.32 -3.34
C PHE A 18 -2.24 -0.49 -3.85
N SER A 19 -1.86 -0.59 -5.13
CA SER A 19 -0.91 0.34 -5.74
C SER A 19 -1.45 1.76 -5.79
N LEU A 20 -2.72 1.95 -6.15
CA LEU A 20 -3.36 3.27 -6.15
C LEU A 20 -3.44 3.86 -4.74
N CYS A 21 -3.83 3.04 -3.75
CA CYS A 21 -3.85 3.47 -2.35
C CYS A 21 -2.44 3.86 -1.86
N ALA A 22 -1.42 3.03 -2.15
CA ALA A 22 -0.04 3.34 -1.81
C ALA A 22 0.42 4.66 -2.44
N LEU A 23 0.10 4.88 -3.72
CA LEU A 23 0.44 6.13 -4.41
C LEU A 23 -0.25 7.35 -3.78
N LEU A 24 -1.54 7.24 -3.45
CA LEU A 24 -2.28 8.28 -2.73
C LEU A 24 -1.68 8.56 -1.35
N GLY A 25 -1.26 7.51 -0.64
CA GLY A 25 -0.56 7.62 0.64
C GLY A 25 0.77 8.37 0.51
N VAL A 26 1.59 8.05 -0.48
CA VAL A 26 2.84 8.76 -0.78
C VAL A 26 2.58 10.24 -1.10
N VAL A 27 1.63 10.54 -1.99
CA VAL A 27 1.26 11.93 -2.33
C VAL A 27 0.80 12.69 -1.08
N SER A 28 0.01 12.05 -0.21
CA SER A 28 -0.45 12.66 1.04
C SER A 28 0.71 12.97 1.99
N LEU A 29 1.70 12.07 2.09
CA LEU A 29 2.91 12.31 2.90
C LEU A 29 3.77 13.45 2.35
N VAL A 30 3.88 13.57 1.03
CA VAL A 30 4.60 14.65 0.37
C VAL A 30 3.91 16.00 0.63
N ILE A 31 2.58 16.07 0.45
CA ILE A 31 1.81 17.27 0.77
C ILE A 31 1.90 17.58 2.27
N ALA A 32 1.83 16.56 3.13
CA ALA A 32 1.99 16.73 4.56
C ALA A 32 3.33 17.41 4.88
N GLU A 33 4.43 16.96 4.27
CA GLU A 33 5.75 17.57 4.48
C GLU A 33 5.81 19.05 4.07
N PHE A 34 5.17 19.41 2.94
CA PHE A 34 5.16 20.79 2.45
C PHE A 34 4.25 21.72 3.25
N TYR A 35 3.09 21.24 3.71
CA TYR A 35 2.03 22.09 4.29
C TYR A 35 1.88 21.97 5.82
N LEU A 36 2.53 21.02 6.50
CA LEU A 36 2.52 20.93 7.97
C LEU A 36 3.57 21.71 8.78
N PRO A 37 4.48 22.56 8.24
CA PRO A 37 5.37 23.31 9.15
C PRO A 37 4.59 24.23 10.11
N ASN A 38 3.33 24.58 9.81
CA ASN A 38 2.44 25.41 10.65
C ASN A 38 1.21 24.65 11.20
N ASN A 39 1.33 23.35 11.52
CA ASN A 39 0.21 22.60 12.12
C ASN A 39 -0.06 23.04 13.59
N PRO A 40 -1.31 23.31 14.01
CA PRO A 40 -1.67 23.57 15.42
C PRO A 40 -1.21 22.50 16.41
N GLY A 41 -1.03 21.25 15.96
CA GLY A 41 -0.48 20.15 16.78
C GLY A 41 1.05 20.18 16.96
N GLY A 42 1.75 21.15 16.37
CA GLY A 42 3.21 21.28 16.42
C GLY A 42 3.94 20.01 15.91
N MET A 43 5.14 19.78 16.43
CA MET A 43 5.95 18.60 16.05
C MET A 43 5.27 17.27 16.41
N ALA A 44 4.54 17.19 17.52
CA ALA A 44 3.84 15.98 17.94
C ALA A 44 2.71 15.59 16.97
N GLY A 45 1.90 16.56 16.55
CA GLY A 45 0.84 16.35 15.56
C GLY A 45 1.41 15.94 14.20
N ARG A 46 2.53 16.54 13.79
CA ARG A 46 3.27 16.15 12.58
C ARG A 46 3.74 14.70 12.66
N VAL A 47 4.41 14.29 13.74
CA VAL A 47 4.89 12.91 13.93
C VAL A 47 3.74 11.90 13.95
N ALA A 48 2.62 12.22 14.61
CA ALA A 48 1.45 11.34 14.65
C ALA A 48 0.87 11.12 13.24
N MET A 49 0.79 12.18 12.42
CA MET A 49 0.31 12.10 11.04
C MET A 49 1.25 11.29 10.15
N PHE A 50 2.57 11.53 10.22
CA PHE A 50 3.55 10.74 9.47
C PHE A 50 3.53 9.26 9.85
N ARG A 51 3.32 8.95 11.13
CA ARG A 51 3.20 7.56 11.59
C ARG A 51 1.95 6.87 11.03
N SER A 52 0.78 7.48 11.18
CA SER A 52 -0.47 6.84 10.73
C SER A 52 -0.55 6.73 9.21
N MET A 53 -0.26 7.82 8.48
CA MET A 53 -0.25 7.82 7.02
C MET A 53 0.89 6.98 6.45
N GLY A 54 2.07 7.03 7.07
CA GLY A 54 3.23 6.22 6.67
C GLY A 54 2.95 4.73 6.81
N LEU A 55 2.43 4.30 7.96
CA LEU A 55 2.08 2.90 8.18
C LEU A 55 0.99 2.41 7.22
N GLY A 56 -0.06 3.21 6.99
CA GLY A 56 -1.10 2.87 6.02
C GLY A 56 -0.56 2.72 4.60
N THR A 57 0.31 3.65 4.20
CA THR A 57 0.98 3.63 2.89
C THR A 57 1.84 2.38 2.72
N LEU A 58 2.64 2.04 3.73
CA LEU A 58 3.49 0.84 3.72
C LEU A 58 2.67 -0.45 3.71
N ALA A 59 1.54 -0.49 4.43
CA ALA A 59 0.64 -1.63 4.41
C ALA A 59 0.05 -1.86 3.01
N TRP A 60 -0.45 -0.80 2.36
CA TRP A 60 -0.96 -0.88 0.99
C TRP A 60 0.14 -1.29 0.01
N LEU A 61 1.33 -0.72 0.12
CA LEU A 61 2.48 -1.10 -0.70
C LEU A 61 2.85 -2.57 -0.53
N GLY A 62 2.87 -3.07 0.71
CA GLY A 62 3.15 -4.47 1.01
C GLY A 62 2.14 -5.42 0.36
N ILE A 63 0.85 -5.09 0.40
CA ILE A 63 -0.19 -5.89 -0.25
C ILE A 63 -0.06 -5.86 -1.77
N ALA A 64 0.29 -4.70 -2.35
CA ALA A 64 0.55 -4.58 -3.78
C ALA A 64 1.73 -5.46 -4.21
N VAL A 65 2.87 -5.37 -3.51
CA VAL A 65 4.06 -6.19 -3.77
C VAL A 65 3.75 -7.68 -3.63
N TRP A 66 3.04 -8.07 -2.57
CA TRP A 66 2.63 -9.46 -2.37
C TRP A 66 1.73 -9.98 -3.50
N SER A 67 0.77 -9.18 -3.93
CA SER A 67 -0.13 -9.53 -5.04
C SER A 67 0.64 -9.69 -6.36
N GLY A 68 1.61 -8.80 -6.63
CA GLY A 68 2.51 -8.90 -7.77
C GLY A 68 3.37 -10.17 -7.73
N ALA A 69 3.93 -10.50 -6.57
CA ALA A 69 4.73 -11.72 -6.38
C ALA A 69 3.91 -12.99 -6.62
N MET A 70 2.65 -13.05 -6.16
CA MET A 70 1.77 -14.19 -6.42
C MET A 70 1.37 -14.31 -7.90
N LEU A 71 1.16 -13.19 -8.59
CA LEU A 71 0.94 -13.19 -10.03
C LEU A 71 2.15 -13.72 -10.80
N TRP A 72 3.37 -13.36 -10.36
CA TRP A 72 4.60 -13.88 -10.93
C TRP A 72 4.73 -15.39 -10.73
N ARG A 73 4.51 -15.88 -9.50
CA ARG A 73 4.56 -17.31 -9.18
C ARG A 73 3.56 -18.13 -10.00
N THR A 74 2.30 -17.68 -10.07
CA THR A 74 1.27 -18.35 -10.89
C THR A 74 1.58 -18.32 -12.39
N ARG A 75 2.45 -17.43 -12.87
CA ARG A 75 2.90 -17.43 -14.26
C ARG A 75 3.92 -18.51 -14.54
N GLN A 76 4.84 -18.76 -13.61
CA GLN A 76 5.86 -19.79 -13.77
C GLN A 76 5.26 -21.20 -13.76
N THR A 77 4.25 -21.47 -12.93
CA THR A 77 3.57 -22.79 -12.86
C THR A 77 2.75 -23.17 -14.10
N HIS A 78 2.49 -22.23 -15.02
CA HIS A 78 1.80 -22.52 -16.29
C HIS A 78 2.76 -22.58 -17.49
N ALA A 79 4.06 -22.39 -17.26
CA ALA A 79 5.11 -22.46 -18.27
C ALA A 79 5.87 -23.80 -18.25
N GLU A 80 5.57 -24.66 -17.29
CA GLU A 80 5.95 -26.08 -17.22
C GLU A 80 4.78 -26.94 -17.72
#